data_AF-A0A7Y5KI40-F1
#
_entry.id   AF-A0A7Y5KI40-F1
#
_cell.length_a   1.000
_cell.length_b   1.000
_cell.length_c   1.000
_cell.angle_alpha   90.00
_cell.angle_beta   90.00
_cell.angle_gamma   90.00
#
_symmetry.space_group_name_H-M   'P 1'
#
loop_
_entity.id
_entity.type
_entity.pdbx_description
1 polymer ?
#
loop_
_entity_poly.entity_id
_entity_poly.type
_entity_poly.pdbx_seq_one_letter_code
_entity_poly.pdbx_strand_id
1 'polypeptide(L)'
;ALVGRELTVPEVAQSVVLTRAQRDSTQMPEAESLAHFARSRATLVLHLAIRRTRELMTTLVDDYGAACPVVVVADAEQPDQLVLRGTVADIADHVEAAGLRQAAVILVGWALAARDTDDFVESHLYGTRITRGA
;
A
#
# COMPACT_ATOMS: atom_id res chain seq x y z
N ALA A 1 8.47 9.26 2.47
CA ALA A 1 9.78 9.10 3.14
C ALA A 1 9.79 7.88 4.06
N LEU A 2 8.90 7.80 5.07
CA LEU A 2 8.91 6.77 6.12
C LEU A 2 8.83 5.31 5.63
N VAL A 3 8.04 5.04 4.59
CA VAL A 3 7.94 3.70 4.00
C VAL A 3 9.22 3.29 3.26
N GLY A 4 10.07 4.25 2.86
CA GLY A 4 11.33 3.99 2.15
C GLY A 4 11.16 3.30 0.80
N ARG A 5 9.96 3.37 0.19
CA ARG A 5 9.62 2.75 -1.09
C ARG A 5 8.91 3.75 -2.00
N GLU A 6 9.09 3.54 -3.30
CA GLU A 6 8.26 4.19 -4.31
C GLU A 6 6.86 3.58 -4.29
N LEU A 7 5.83 4.40 -4.52
CA LEU A 7 4.45 3.92 -4.59
C LEU A 7 4.04 3.53 -6.02
N THR A 8 4.87 3.88 -6.99
CA THR A 8 4.77 3.49 -8.39
C THR A 8 6.13 2.99 -8.84
N VAL A 9 6.16 1.83 -9.49
CA VAL A 9 7.38 1.23 -10.05
C VAL A 9 7.05 0.81 -11.49
N PRO A 10 7.91 1.14 -12.48
CA PRO A 10 7.77 0.65 -13.86
C PRO A 10 7.44 -0.83 -13.91
N GLU A 11 6.49 -1.20 -14.77
CA GLU A 11 6.06 -2.59 -15.00
C GLU A 11 5.36 -3.28 -13.81
N VAL A 12 5.34 -2.65 -12.62
CA VAL A 12 4.70 -3.17 -11.40
C VAL A 12 3.42 -2.41 -11.06
N ALA A 13 3.53 -1.09 -10.91
CA ALA A 13 2.40 -0.22 -10.59
C ALA A 13 2.66 1.18 -11.13
N GLN A 14 1.76 1.66 -11.99
CA GLN A 14 1.85 3.00 -12.59
C GLN A 14 0.89 4.00 -11.93
N SER A 15 0.14 3.55 -10.92
CA SER A 15 -0.92 4.34 -10.30
C SER A 15 -0.98 4.08 -8.81
N VAL A 16 -1.43 5.10 -8.09
CA VAL A 16 -1.71 5.04 -6.65
C VAL A 16 -3.16 5.49 -6.45
N VAL A 17 -3.94 4.70 -5.71
CA VAL A 17 -5.29 5.07 -5.31
C VAL A 17 -5.30 5.34 -3.81
N LEU A 18 -5.48 6.60 -3.42
CA LEU A 18 -5.74 6.98 -2.04
C LEU A 18 -7.25 7.07 -1.83
N THR A 19 -7.77 6.22 -0.97
CA THR A 19 -9.20 6.21 -0.64
C THR A 19 -9.43 6.01 0.86
N ARG A 20 -10.61 6.37 1.32
CA ARG A 20 -11.05 6.07 2.69
C ARG A 20 -11.68 4.69 2.69
N ALA A 21 -11.42 3.88 3.71
CA ALA A 21 -12.24 2.69 3.93
C ALA A 21 -13.69 3.13 4.20
N GLN A 22 -14.65 2.43 3.61
CA GLN A 22 -16.06 2.65 3.87
C GLN A 22 -16.30 2.67 5.40
N ARG A 23 -17.25 3.47 5.86
CA ARG A 23 -17.71 3.43 7.26
C ARG A 23 -19.21 3.13 7.21
N ASP A 24 -19.75 2.48 8.23
CA ASP A 24 -21.18 2.14 8.27
C ASP A 24 -22.09 3.38 8.06
N SER A 25 -21.58 4.56 8.42
CA SER A 25 -22.24 5.86 8.28
C SER A 25 -22.06 6.55 6.92
N THR A 26 -21.30 5.98 5.98
CA THR A 26 -20.96 6.63 4.70
C THR A 26 -20.88 5.59 3.61
N GLN A 27 -21.90 5.57 2.75
CA GLN A 27 -21.87 4.76 1.54
C GLN A 27 -20.85 5.33 0.56
N MET A 28 -19.99 4.47 0.04
CA MET A 28 -19.12 4.79 -1.08
C MET A 28 -19.91 4.60 -2.37
N PRO A 29 -19.75 5.47 -3.39
CA PRO A 29 -20.23 5.18 -4.74
C PRO A 29 -19.67 3.84 -5.22
N GLU A 30 -20.44 3.10 -6.02
CA GLU A 30 -20.04 1.77 -6.53
C GLU A 30 -18.67 1.82 -7.25
N ALA A 31 -18.47 2.86 -8.06
CA ALA A 31 -17.22 3.10 -8.79
C ALA A 31 -16.00 3.37 -7.89
N GLU A 32 -16.23 3.72 -6.62
CA GLU A 32 -15.18 3.96 -5.62
C GLU A 32 -15.13 2.86 -4.55
N SER A 33 -15.82 1.74 -4.78
CA SER A 33 -15.73 0.58 -3.89
C SER A 33 -14.31 0.00 -3.89
N LEU A 34 -13.90 -0.58 -2.75
CA LEU A 34 -12.58 -1.21 -2.63
C LEU A 34 -12.37 -2.31 -3.67
N ALA A 35 -13.39 -3.14 -3.90
CA ALA A 35 -13.35 -4.19 -4.92
C ALA A 35 -13.15 -3.59 -6.33
N HIS A 36 -13.77 -2.45 -6.64
CA HIS A 36 -13.57 -1.80 -7.93
C HIS A 36 -12.11 -1.32 -8.10
N PHE A 37 -11.55 -0.68 -7.08
CA PHE A 37 -10.15 -0.25 -7.12
C PHE A 37 -9.17 -1.42 -7.14
N ALA A 38 -9.46 -2.51 -6.43
CA ALA A 38 -8.58 -3.66 -6.30
C ALA A 38 -8.29 -4.34 -7.64
N ARG A 39 -9.29 -4.38 -8.54
CA ARG A 39 -9.15 -4.89 -9.91
C ARG A 39 -8.08 -4.18 -10.74
N SER A 40 -7.74 -2.94 -10.41
CA SER A 40 -6.65 -2.20 -11.10
C SER A 40 -5.26 -2.70 -10.72
N ARG A 41 -5.13 -3.38 -9.56
CA ARG A 41 -3.85 -3.77 -8.94
C ARG A 41 -2.86 -2.62 -8.73
N ALA A 42 -3.35 -1.38 -8.77
CA ALA A 42 -2.58 -0.19 -8.39
C ALA A 42 -2.09 -0.30 -6.94
N THR A 43 -1.15 0.55 -6.54
CA THR A 43 -0.83 0.68 -5.12
C THR A 43 -2.01 1.34 -4.42
N LEU A 44 -2.64 0.63 -3.48
CA LEU A 44 -3.74 1.17 -2.69
C LEU A 44 -3.20 1.82 -1.42
N VAL A 45 -3.77 2.96 -1.07
CA VAL A 45 -3.53 3.66 0.18
C VAL A 45 -4.88 3.84 0.86
N LEU A 46 -5.12 3.07 1.93
CA LEU A 46 -6.38 3.03 2.65
C LEU A 46 -6.28 3.86 3.93
N HIS A 47 -7.04 4.95 3.95
CA HIS A 47 -7.10 5.87 5.08
C HIS A 47 -8.29 5.54 6.01
N LEU A 48 -8.13 5.77 7.31
CA LEU A 48 -9.13 5.48 8.36
C LEU A 48 -9.59 4.01 8.40
N ALA A 49 -8.70 3.11 7.99
CA ALA A 49 -9.03 1.72 7.69
C ALA A 49 -8.64 0.73 8.79
N ILE A 50 -7.85 1.16 9.78
CA ILE A 50 -7.10 0.25 10.68
C ILE A 50 -7.95 -0.77 11.42
N ARG A 51 -9.16 -0.38 11.88
CA ARG A 51 -10.07 -1.28 12.60
C ARG A 51 -10.67 -2.39 11.74
N ARG A 52 -10.58 -2.25 10.41
CA ARG A 52 -11.13 -3.18 9.42
C ARG A 52 -10.02 -3.90 8.65
N THR A 53 -8.76 -3.81 9.08
CA THR A 53 -7.61 -4.37 8.36
C THR A 53 -7.87 -5.80 7.89
N ARG A 54 -8.35 -6.68 8.79
CA ARG A 54 -8.67 -8.08 8.46
C ARG A 54 -9.69 -8.21 7.33
N GLU A 55 -10.82 -7.51 7.43
CA GLU A 55 -11.89 -7.53 6.42
C GLU A 55 -11.40 -6.99 5.06
N LEU A 56 -10.61 -5.92 5.09
CA LEU A 56 -10.04 -5.32 3.88
C LEU A 56 -9.06 -6.30 3.22
N MET A 57 -8.21 -6.98 3.98
CA MET A 57 -7.30 -7.98 3.43
C MET A 57 -8.05 -9.17 2.82
N THR A 58 -9.12 -9.64 3.48
CA THR A 58 -10.00 -10.66 2.88
C THR A 58 -10.61 -10.20 1.56
N THR A 59 -10.99 -8.93 1.45
CA THR A 59 -11.51 -8.38 0.18
C THR A 59 -10.44 -8.29 -0.90
N LEU A 60 -9.19 -7.99 -0.52
CA LEU A 60 -8.10 -7.74 -1.47
C LEU A 60 -7.37 -9.02 -1.91
N VAL A 61 -7.52 -10.13 -1.18
CA VAL A 61 -6.73 -11.35 -1.41
C VAL A 61 -6.93 -11.95 -2.80
N ASP A 62 -8.14 -11.84 -3.37
CA ASP A 62 -8.45 -12.39 -4.69
C ASP A 62 -7.73 -11.62 -5.83
N ASP A 63 -7.58 -10.30 -5.69
CA ASP A 63 -6.95 -9.46 -6.69
C ASP A 63 -5.43 -9.36 -6.53
N TYR A 64 -4.94 -9.24 -5.28
CA TYR A 64 -3.54 -8.99 -4.97
C TYR A 64 -2.75 -10.26 -4.62
N GLY A 65 -3.43 -11.31 -4.14
CA GLY A 65 -2.81 -12.52 -3.62
C GLY A 65 -2.31 -12.38 -2.19
N ALA A 66 -2.26 -13.50 -1.47
CA ALA A 66 -1.89 -13.57 -0.06
C ALA A 66 -0.48 -13.02 0.25
N ALA A 67 0.46 -13.17 -0.70
CA ALA A 67 1.84 -12.71 -0.55
C ALA A 67 2.04 -11.22 -0.88
N CYS A 68 1.00 -10.50 -1.31
CA CYS A 68 1.14 -9.10 -1.69
C CYS A 68 1.61 -8.26 -0.50
N PRO A 69 2.65 -7.43 -0.64
CA PRO A 69 3.17 -6.64 0.46
C PRO A 69 2.18 -5.61 0.98
N VAL A 70 2.17 -5.44 2.30
CA VAL A 70 1.40 -4.43 3.01
C VAL A 70 2.29 -3.68 4.01
N VAL A 71 2.12 -2.37 4.06
CA VAL A 71 2.77 -1.51 5.05
C VAL A 71 1.71 -0.71 5.79
N VAL A 72 1.73 -0.75 7.12
CA VAL A 72 0.88 0.08 7.97
C VAL A 72 1.76 1.12 8.65
N VAL A 73 1.39 2.39 8.53
CA VAL A 73 2.07 3.50 9.21
C VAL A 73 1.07 4.12 10.17
N ALA A 74 1.37 4.09 11.47
CA ALA A 74 0.63 4.77 12.52
C ALA A 74 1.43 5.96 13.06
N ASP A 75 0.73 7.02 13.45
CA ASP A 75 1.28 8.22 14.09
C ASP A 75 2.53 8.77 13.37
N ALA A 76 2.43 8.88 12.05
CA ALA A 76 3.51 9.35 11.18
C ALA A 76 4.08 10.69 11.66
N GLU A 77 5.41 10.79 11.73
CA GLU A 77 6.14 11.99 12.15
C GLU A 77 5.89 12.42 13.61
N GLN A 78 5.25 11.58 14.42
CA GLN A 78 5.10 11.75 15.86
C GLN A 78 6.09 10.88 16.66
N PRO A 79 6.34 11.17 17.95
CA PRO A 79 7.28 10.41 18.77
C PRO A 79 6.95 8.90 18.90
N ASP A 80 5.68 8.54 18.75
CA ASP A 80 5.12 7.19 18.84
C ASP A 80 4.90 6.53 17.47
N GLN A 81 5.49 7.08 16.41
CA GLN A 81 5.43 6.53 15.06
C GLN A 81 5.74 5.02 15.03
N LEU A 82 4.86 4.26 14.39
CA LEU A 82 5.02 2.83 14.19
C LEU A 82 4.85 2.46 12.71
N VAL A 83 5.79 1.67 12.19
CA VAL A 83 5.71 1.10 10.83
C VAL A 83 5.66 -0.42 10.94
N LEU A 84 4.53 -1.00 10.60
CA LEU A 84 4.38 -2.45 10.46
C LEU A 84 4.51 -2.84 9.00
N ARG A 85 5.20 -3.95 8.74
CA ARG A 85 5.34 -4.54 7.41
C ARG A 85 4.87 -5.98 7.47
N GLY A 86 4.30 -6.43 6.38
CA GLY A 86 3.75 -7.77 6.26
C GLY A 86 3.20 -7.99 4.87
N THR A 87 2.26 -8.91 4.79
CA THR A 87 1.56 -9.29 3.57
C THR A 87 0.06 -9.21 3.78
N VAL A 88 -0.72 -9.35 2.71
CA VAL A 88 -2.18 -9.49 2.79
C VAL A 88 -2.58 -10.63 3.73
N ALA A 89 -1.77 -11.69 3.83
CA ALA A 89 -2.03 -12.82 4.72
C ALA A 89 -1.87 -12.51 6.22
N ASP A 90 -0.89 -11.70 6.61
CA ASP A 90 -0.43 -11.60 8.02
C ASP A 90 -0.58 -10.22 8.65
N ILE A 91 -0.77 -9.16 7.87
CA ILE A 91 -0.69 -7.79 8.39
C ILE A 91 -1.79 -7.47 9.41
N ALA A 92 -2.95 -8.11 9.29
CA ALA A 92 -4.03 -7.97 10.25
C ALA A 92 -3.62 -8.45 11.65
N ASP A 93 -2.87 -9.55 11.72
CA ASP A 93 -2.37 -10.10 12.98
C ASP A 93 -1.33 -9.15 13.60
N HIS A 94 -0.44 -8.57 12.79
CA HIS A 94 0.54 -7.57 13.24
C HIS A 94 -0.15 -6.31 13.80
N VAL A 95 -1.20 -5.83 13.12
CA VAL A 95 -1.99 -4.66 13.56
C VAL A 95 -2.68 -4.93 14.91
N GLU A 96 -3.27 -6.11 15.06
CA GLU A 96 -3.95 -6.51 16.30
C GLU A 96 -2.95 -6.69 17.46
N ALA A 97 -1.80 -7.32 17.20
CA ALA A 97 -0.73 -7.51 18.18
C ALA A 97 -0.14 -6.17 18.65
N ALA A 98 -0.03 -5.18 17.76
CA ALA A 98 0.42 -3.84 18.08
C ALA A 98 -0.65 -2.98 18.81
N GLY A 99 -1.89 -3.48 18.93
CA GLY A 99 -2.97 -2.76 19.60
C GLY A 99 -3.40 -1.48 18.89
N LEU A 100 -3.17 -1.37 17.57
CA LEU A 100 -3.48 -0.19 16.80
C LEU A 100 -5.00 -0.02 16.62
N ARG A 101 -5.55 1.09 17.14
CA ARG A 101 -7.00 1.36 17.13
C ARG A 101 -7.41 2.61 16.35
N GLN A 102 -6.47 3.45 15.94
CA GLN A 102 -6.72 4.71 15.23
C GLN A 102 -5.48 5.20 14.46
N ALA A 103 -5.67 6.25 13.65
CA ALA A 103 -4.63 7.04 12.98
C ALA A 103 -3.53 6.24 12.27
N ALA A 104 -3.94 5.33 11.39
CA ALA A 104 -3.01 4.62 10.52
C ALA A 104 -3.43 4.67 9.05
N VAL A 105 -2.42 4.71 8.18
CA VAL A 105 -2.56 4.52 6.74
C VAL A 105 -2.08 3.11 6.42
N ILE A 106 -2.87 2.38 5.63
CA ILE A 106 -2.52 1.04 5.15
C ILE A 106 -2.17 1.14 3.67
N LEU A 107 -0.96 0.77 3.29
CA LEU A 107 -0.50 0.72 1.90
C LEU A 107 -0.45 -0.74 1.47
N VAL A 108 -1.09 -1.07 0.35
CA VAL A 108 -1.14 -2.43 -0.22
C VAL A 108 -0.68 -2.37 -1.67
N GLY A 109 0.26 -3.23 -2.06
CA GLY A 109 0.64 -3.36 -3.47
C GLY A 109 2.06 -3.84 -3.70
N TRP A 110 2.28 -4.38 -4.89
CA TRP A 110 3.56 -4.96 -5.29
C TRP A 110 4.70 -3.94 -5.42
N ALA A 111 4.39 -2.65 -5.61
CA ALA A 111 5.41 -1.59 -5.57
C ALA A 111 6.12 -1.47 -4.22
N LEU A 112 5.53 -2.03 -3.15
CA LEU A 112 6.11 -2.03 -1.81
C LEU A 112 7.10 -3.19 -1.58
N ALA A 113 7.22 -4.13 -2.54
CA ALA A 113 8.16 -5.23 -2.47
C ALA A 113 9.61 -4.74 -2.30
N ALA A 114 10.44 -5.53 -1.62
CA ALA A 114 11.80 -5.13 -1.28
C ALA A 114 12.68 -4.98 -2.53
N ARG A 115 13.44 -3.88 -2.59
CA ARG A 115 14.52 -3.62 -3.56
C ARG A 115 15.79 -4.44 -3.25
N ASP A 116 15.67 -5.75 -3.01
CA ASP A 116 16.85 -6.60 -2.74
C ASP A 116 17.27 -7.41 -3.98
N THR A 117 16.58 -7.25 -5.10
CA THR A 117 16.95 -7.83 -6.40
C THR A 117 17.07 -6.73 -7.44
N ASP A 118 18.20 -6.71 -8.15
CA ASP A 118 18.58 -5.84 -9.28
C ASP A 118 17.63 -5.90 -10.50
N ASP A 119 16.41 -6.43 -10.34
CA ASP A 119 15.50 -6.82 -11.44
C ASP A 119 14.39 -5.80 -11.73
N PHE A 120 14.42 -4.59 -11.15
CA PHE A 120 13.45 -3.55 -11.49
C PHE A 120 13.99 -2.59 -12.54
N VAL A 121 13.27 -2.45 -13.65
CA VAL A 121 13.56 -1.46 -14.69
C VAL A 121 13.43 -0.06 -14.08
N GLU A 122 14.55 0.66 -14.00
CA GLU A 122 14.52 2.08 -13.59
C GLU A 122 13.64 2.88 -14.54
N SER A 123 12.83 3.79 -13.99
CA SER A 123 12.05 4.70 -14.81
C SER A 123 12.97 5.45 -15.77
N HIS A 124 12.59 5.53 -17.05
CA HIS A 124 13.36 6.19 -18.10
C HIS A 124 13.70 7.67 -17.81
N LEU A 125 13.04 8.29 -16.81
CA LEU A 125 13.36 9.64 -16.33
C LEU A 125 14.58 9.68 -15.40
N TYR A 126 14.88 8.58 -14.70
CA TYR A 126 16.01 8.46 -13.77
C TYR A 126 17.16 7.62 -14.34
N GLY A 127 16.94 6.93 -15.46
CA GLY A 127 17.99 6.37 -16.32
C GLY A 127 18.91 7.50 -16.78
N THR A 128 19.97 7.70 -16.00
CA THR A 128 21.11 8.62 -16.15
C THR A 128 21.01 9.58 -17.34
N ARG A 129 20.97 10.88 -17.03
CA ARG A 129 21.58 11.98 -17.80
C ARG A 129 22.66 11.44 -18.75
N ILE A 130 22.29 11.13 -19.99
CA ILE A 130 23.27 10.87 -21.04
C ILE A 130 23.92 12.22 -21.28
N THR A 131 25.13 12.42 -20.77
CA THR A 131 26.04 13.39 -21.33
C THR A 131 26.23 13.00 -22.79
N ARG A 132 25.50 13.66 -23.70
CA ARG A 132 25.91 13.73 -25.10
C ARG A 132 27.16 14.59 -25.14
N GLY A 133 28.30 13.96 -24.89
CA GLY A 133 29.61 14.48 -25.23
C GLY A 133 30.07 13.86 -26.55
N ALA A 134 30.61 14.72 -27.41
CA ALA A 134 31.08 14.55 -28.80
C ALA A 134 30.01 14.79 -29.87
#